data_AF-A0A833U6D4-F1
#
_entry.id   AF-A0A833U6D4-F1
#
_cell.length_a   1.000
_cell.length_b   1.000
_cell.length_c   1.000
_cell.angle_alpha   90.00
_cell.angle_beta   90.00
_cell.angle_gamma   90.00
#
_symmetry.space_group_name_H-M   'P 1'
#
loop_
_entity.id
_entity.type
_entity.pdbx_description
1 polymer ?
#
loop_
_entity_poly.entity_id
_entity_poly.type
_entity_poly.pdbx_seq_one_letter_code
_entity_poly.pdbx_strand_id
1 'polypeptide(L)'
;MTPSMEVSVERRMLNLYAFGMQRRELTDFITHFSFVINALNRSFSGDGLSFFIAPLESRIPNNSGGGYLGLFSPESAFNSSLNKIVAVEFDSFKNSWDPSGDHVGININSIVSAANAILAGSIKNGSIANAWVSYNSITKNLSVFLTYADNPIFNGNSSLSYIVDLRTFLLEWVRVGFSAATGDQSMEFHTIRSWSFNSSLEA
;
A
#
# COMPACT_ATOMS: atom_id res chain seq x y z
N MET A 1 2.00 -16.69 -24.33
CA MET A 1 1.62 -15.27 -24.22
C MET A 1 1.63 -14.94 -22.75
N THR A 2 2.66 -14.25 -22.28
CA THR A 2 2.66 -13.66 -20.94
C THR A 2 1.60 -12.56 -20.95
N PRO A 3 0.56 -12.61 -20.09
CA PRO A 3 -0.32 -11.45 -19.96
C PRO A 3 0.57 -10.30 -19.50
N SER A 4 0.57 -9.22 -20.27
CA SER A 4 1.17 -7.97 -19.87
C SER A 4 0.46 -7.49 -18.61
N MET A 5 1.09 -7.69 -17.46
CA MET A 5 0.67 -7.12 -16.18
C MET A 5 0.68 -5.60 -16.33
N GLU A 6 -0.50 -5.00 -16.41
CA GLU A 6 -0.65 -3.56 -16.45
C GLU A 6 -0.42 -3.01 -15.04
N VAL A 7 0.85 -2.83 -14.66
CA VAL A 7 1.20 -2.09 -13.46
C VAL A 7 1.05 -0.60 -13.80
N SER A 8 -0.13 -0.05 -13.55
CA SER A 8 -0.32 1.39 -13.60
C SER A 8 0.34 2.00 -12.36
N VAL A 9 1.51 2.61 -12.55
CA VAL A 9 2.18 3.33 -11.47
C VAL A 9 2.01 4.82 -11.70
N GLU A 10 1.06 5.43 -10.99
CA GLU A 10 1.11 6.87 -10.77
C GLU A 10 2.17 7.13 -9.70
N ARG A 11 3.15 7.99 -10.01
CA ARG A 11 4.34 8.18 -9.19
C ARG A 11 4.49 9.65 -8.85
N ARG A 12 4.63 9.97 -7.56
CA ARG A 12 5.07 11.30 -7.10
C ARG A 12 6.40 11.16 -6.37
N MET A 13 7.30 12.09 -6.64
CA MET A 13 8.56 12.22 -5.92
C MET A 13 8.27 12.96 -4.62
N LEU A 14 8.78 12.45 -3.50
CA LEU A 14 8.63 13.09 -2.21
C LEU A 14 9.97 13.18 -1.50
N ASN A 15 10.23 14.33 -0.91
CA ASN A 15 11.22 14.44 0.15
C ASN A 15 10.54 14.08 1.48
N LEU A 16 10.96 12.97 2.09
CA LEU A 16 10.42 12.52 3.37
C LEU A 16 11.09 13.24 4.56
N TYR A 17 12.06 14.12 4.31
CA TYR A 17 12.96 14.67 5.32
C TYR A 17 13.21 16.17 5.20
N ALA A 18 13.08 16.87 6.34
CA ALA A 18 13.35 18.31 6.41
C ALA A 18 14.81 18.52 6.84
N PHE A 19 15.51 19.46 6.21
CA PHE A 19 16.86 19.83 6.63
C PHE A 19 16.81 20.94 7.69
N GLY A 20 16.86 20.55 8.96
CA GLY A 20 17.32 21.40 10.06
C GLY A 20 18.79 21.08 10.36
N MET A 21 19.62 22.10 10.64
CA MET A 21 21.06 21.91 10.90
C MET A 21 21.29 20.76 11.91
N GLN A 22 21.84 19.65 11.41
CA GLN A 22 22.26 18.41 12.10
C GLN A 22 21.26 17.26 12.33
N ARG A 23 19.99 17.27 11.87
CA ARG A 23 19.09 16.09 12.04
C ARG A 23 18.26 15.73 10.81
N ARG A 24 18.13 14.41 10.56
CA ARG A 24 17.12 13.82 9.67
C ARG A 24 15.76 13.82 10.39
N GLU A 25 14.96 14.86 10.17
CA GLU A 25 13.60 14.95 10.69
C GLU A 25 12.61 14.40 9.66
N LEU A 26 11.81 13.41 10.06
CA LEU A 26 10.74 12.87 9.23
C LEU A 26 9.62 13.91 9.10
N THR A 27 8.96 13.93 7.95
CA THR A 27 7.74 14.70 7.78
C THR A 27 6.49 13.92 8.06
N ASP A 28 5.47 14.67 8.45
CA ASP A 28 4.11 14.20 8.39
C ASP A 28 3.70 14.10 6.92
N PHE A 29 2.90 13.10 6.62
CA PHE A 29 2.18 13.05 5.35
C PHE A 29 0.77 12.53 5.56
N ILE A 30 -0.10 12.91 4.65
CA ILE A 30 -1.42 12.33 4.51
C ILE A 30 -1.72 12.17 3.03
N THR A 31 -2.17 10.99 2.66
CA THR A 31 -2.67 10.69 1.33
C THR A 31 -4.11 10.22 1.45
N HIS A 32 -4.93 10.66 0.53
CA HIS A 32 -6.30 10.20 0.36
C HIS A 32 -6.50 9.76 -1.07
N PHE A 33 -7.08 8.58 -1.25
CA PHE A 33 -7.45 8.08 -2.55
C PHE A 33 -8.76 7.30 -2.47
N SER A 34 -9.50 7.35 -3.58
CA SER A 34 -10.65 6.49 -3.79
C SER A 34 -10.32 5.45 -4.84
N PHE A 35 -10.74 4.22 -4.61
CA PHE A 35 -10.45 3.10 -5.50
C PHE A 35 -11.60 2.11 -5.56
N VAL A 36 -11.57 1.25 -6.57
CA VAL A 36 -12.50 0.13 -6.76
C VAL A 36 -11.68 -1.12 -7.04
N ILE A 37 -11.98 -2.21 -6.33
CA ILE A 37 -11.58 -3.56 -6.73
C ILE A 37 -12.84 -4.30 -7.17
N ASN A 38 -12.84 -4.80 -8.40
CA ASN A 38 -14.00 -5.46 -8.99
C ASN A 38 -13.63 -6.82 -9.58
N ALA A 39 -14.06 -7.89 -8.91
CA ALA A 39 -13.91 -9.25 -9.41
C ALA A 39 -15.07 -9.65 -10.33
N LEU A 40 -14.76 -10.03 -11.57
CA LEU A 40 -15.75 -10.60 -12.50
C LEU A 40 -16.27 -11.96 -12.00
N ASN A 41 -15.38 -12.78 -11.43
CA ASN A 41 -15.71 -14.03 -10.78
C ASN A 41 -15.14 -14.06 -9.36
N ARG A 42 -16.00 -13.86 -8.36
CA ARG A 42 -15.59 -13.79 -6.95
C ARG A 42 -14.96 -15.08 -6.41
N SER A 43 -15.25 -16.24 -7.02
CA SER A 43 -14.66 -17.52 -6.62
C SER A 43 -13.23 -17.72 -7.15
N PHE A 44 -12.83 -16.96 -8.19
CA PHE A 44 -11.52 -17.03 -8.85
C PHE A 44 -11.01 -15.62 -9.14
N SER A 45 -10.67 -14.88 -8.08
CA SER A 45 -10.23 -13.49 -8.15
C SER A 45 -9.24 -13.17 -7.03
N GLY A 46 -8.34 -12.25 -7.31
CA GLY A 46 -7.18 -11.86 -6.53
C GLY A 46 -6.25 -11.01 -7.40
N ASP A 47 -5.26 -10.34 -6.84
CA ASP A 47 -4.75 -10.56 -5.49
C ASP A 47 -4.80 -9.30 -4.61
N GLY A 48 -4.71 -8.10 -5.21
CA GLY A 48 -5.03 -6.88 -4.48
C GLY A 48 -4.35 -5.64 -5.02
N LEU A 49 -4.50 -4.56 -4.25
CA LEU A 49 -3.94 -3.24 -4.49
C LEU A 49 -3.06 -2.82 -3.31
N SER A 50 -2.04 -2.01 -3.55
CA SER A 50 -1.22 -1.40 -2.51
C SER A 50 -0.92 0.06 -2.80
N PHE A 51 -0.87 0.88 -1.75
CA PHE A 51 -0.16 2.16 -1.75
C PHE A 51 1.23 1.94 -1.17
N PHE A 52 2.28 2.32 -1.88
CA PHE A 52 3.65 2.05 -1.46
C PHE A 52 4.50 3.31 -1.33
N ILE A 53 5.55 3.20 -0.52
CA ILE A 53 6.66 4.13 -0.37
C ILE A 53 7.95 3.33 -0.55
N ALA A 54 8.75 3.68 -1.56
CA ALA A 54 9.96 2.95 -1.91
C ALA A 54 11.07 3.90 -2.43
N PRO A 55 12.35 3.47 -2.46
CA PRO A 55 13.42 4.21 -3.11
C PRO A 55 13.08 4.65 -4.55
N LEU A 56 13.63 5.78 -4.98
CA LEU A 56 13.39 6.34 -6.33
C LEU A 56 13.70 5.35 -7.47
N GLU A 57 14.76 4.57 -7.27
CA GLU A 57 15.31 3.60 -8.22
C GLU A 57 14.61 2.23 -8.16
N SER A 58 13.59 2.08 -7.30
CA SER A 58 12.84 0.83 -7.20
C SER A 58 12.17 0.48 -8.54
N ARG A 59 12.38 -0.78 -8.94
CA ARG A 59 11.77 -1.40 -10.12
C ARG A 59 10.83 -2.51 -9.66
N ILE A 60 9.88 -2.86 -10.52
CA ILE A 60 9.02 -4.03 -10.30
C ILE A 60 9.93 -5.27 -10.26
N PRO A 61 9.94 -6.06 -9.17
CA PRO A 61 10.77 -7.25 -9.09
C PRO A 61 10.32 -8.33 -10.07
N ASN A 62 11.24 -9.20 -10.47
CA ASN A 62 10.89 -10.35 -11.31
C ASN A 62 9.94 -11.29 -10.57
N ASN A 63 8.97 -11.86 -11.29
CA ASN A 63 8.01 -12.83 -10.76
C ASN A 63 7.20 -12.29 -9.55
N SER A 64 6.92 -10.99 -9.53
CA SER A 64 6.20 -10.30 -8.44
C SER A 64 4.67 -10.23 -8.64
N GLY A 65 4.11 -11.02 -9.54
CA GLY A 65 2.65 -11.08 -9.75
C GLY A 65 1.88 -11.74 -8.61
N GLY A 66 0.55 -11.80 -8.73
CA GLY A 66 -0.34 -12.37 -7.72
C GLY A 66 -0.13 -11.75 -6.33
N GLY A 67 -0.14 -12.58 -5.30
CA GLY A 67 0.03 -12.18 -3.90
C GLY A 67 1.33 -11.47 -3.53
N TYR A 68 2.27 -11.27 -4.48
CA TYR A 68 3.43 -10.40 -4.27
C TYR A 68 3.19 -8.93 -4.67
N LEU A 69 1.99 -8.62 -5.19
CA LEU A 69 1.45 -7.29 -5.43
C LEU A 69 2.31 -6.38 -6.32
N GLY A 70 3.21 -6.93 -7.13
CA GLY A 70 4.19 -6.18 -7.93
C GLY A 70 5.30 -5.53 -7.10
N LEU A 71 5.38 -5.84 -5.80
CA LEU A 71 6.26 -5.17 -4.82
C LEU A 71 7.40 -6.07 -4.33
N PHE A 72 7.19 -7.37 -4.27
CA PHE A 72 8.15 -8.32 -3.71
C PHE A 72 8.52 -9.40 -4.73
N SER A 73 9.75 -9.90 -4.70
CA SER A 73 10.08 -11.13 -5.42
C SER A 73 9.87 -12.33 -4.50
N PRO A 74 9.62 -13.55 -5.04
CA PRO A 74 9.51 -14.76 -4.22
C PRO A 74 10.71 -14.99 -3.29
N GLU A 75 11.91 -14.58 -3.72
CA GLU A 75 13.16 -14.76 -2.98
C GLU A 75 13.30 -13.78 -1.81
N SER A 76 12.72 -12.58 -1.89
CA SER A 76 12.86 -11.53 -0.88
C SER A 76 11.59 -11.30 -0.05
N ALA A 77 10.42 -11.81 -0.48
CA ALA A 77 9.12 -11.47 0.08
C ALA A 77 9.01 -11.64 1.61
N PHE A 78 9.69 -12.64 2.18
CA PHE A 78 9.67 -12.92 3.63
C PHE A 78 10.90 -12.41 4.37
N ASN A 79 11.85 -11.78 3.68
CA ASN A 79 13.10 -11.31 4.26
C ASN A 79 13.14 -9.78 4.33
N SER A 80 12.80 -9.26 5.51
CA SER A 80 12.75 -7.83 5.81
C SER A 80 14.09 -7.08 5.66
N SER A 81 15.21 -7.80 5.55
CA SER A 81 16.54 -7.20 5.35
C SER A 81 16.87 -6.95 3.87
N LEU A 82 16.14 -7.58 2.94
CA LEU A 82 16.42 -7.50 1.50
C LEU A 82 15.57 -6.46 0.78
N ASN A 83 14.45 -6.05 1.37
CA ASN A 83 13.56 -5.05 0.77
C ASN A 83 13.73 -3.69 1.46
N LYS A 84 13.36 -2.64 0.74
CA LYS A 84 13.28 -1.27 1.25
C LYS A 84 11.95 -0.69 0.79
N ILE A 85 10.87 -1.16 1.38
CA ILE A 85 9.53 -0.78 0.98
C ILE A 85 8.61 -0.77 2.19
N VAL A 86 7.79 0.26 2.27
CA VAL A 86 6.66 0.32 3.19
C VAL A 86 5.41 0.38 2.32
N ALA A 87 4.44 -0.47 2.58
CA ALA A 87 3.20 -0.49 1.83
C ALA A 87 2.00 -0.59 2.77
N VAL A 88 0.88 -0.07 2.29
CA VAL A 88 -0.45 -0.36 2.80
C VAL A 88 -1.14 -1.20 1.75
N GLU A 89 -1.42 -2.46 2.06
CA GLU A 89 -2.11 -3.39 1.16
C GLU A 89 -3.62 -3.43 1.43
N PHE A 90 -4.36 -3.64 0.35
CA PHE A 90 -5.79 -3.87 0.26
C PHE A 90 -5.94 -5.22 -0.43
N ASP A 91 -5.80 -6.26 0.37
CA ASP A 91 -5.67 -7.63 -0.08
C ASP A 91 -7.05 -8.28 -0.24
N SER A 92 -7.25 -8.94 -1.38
CA SER A 92 -8.49 -9.59 -1.79
C SER A 92 -8.32 -11.11 -1.97
N PHE A 93 -7.16 -11.69 -1.63
CA PHE A 93 -6.88 -13.10 -1.76
C PHE A 93 -6.13 -13.65 -0.55
N LYS A 94 -6.46 -14.88 -0.13
CA LYS A 94 -5.77 -15.50 1.00
C LYS A 94 -4.60 -16.35 0.50
N ASN A 95 -3.37 -15.83 0.58
CA ASN A 95 -2.17 -16.66 0.52
C ASN A 95 -1.90 -17.33 1.88
N SER A 96 -0.86 -18.16 1.94
CA SER A 96 -0.51 -18.92 3.15
C SER A 96 -0.02 -18.04 4.31
N TRP A 97 0.38 -16.80 4.03
CA TRP A 97 0.85 -15.83 5.00
C TRP A 97 -0.24 -14.88 5.52
N ASP A 98 -1.44 -14.92 4.93
CA ASP A 98 -2.48 -13.93 5.21
C ASP A 98 -3.43 -14.35 6.32
N PRO A 99 -3.93 -13.36 7.11
CA PRO A 99 -4.91 -13.62 8.15
C PRO A 99 -6.27 -14.06 7.56
N SER A 100 -6.63 -13.52 6.39
CA SER A 100 -7.93 -13.73 5.74
C SER A 100 -7.87 -13.40 4.25
N GLY A 101 -8.92 -13.73 3.51
CA GLY A 101 -9.00 -13.42 2.07
C GLY A 101 -9.46 -12.00 1.75
N ASP A 102 -9.82 -11.18 2.73
CA ASP A 102 -10.13 -9.77 2.52
C ASP A 102 -9.61 -8.99 3.73
N HIS A 103 -8.50 -8.28 3.59
CA HIS A 103 -7.89 -7.55 4.69
C HIS A 103 -7.16 -6.28 4.24
N VAL A 104 -6.92 -5.38 5.20
CA VAL A 104 -6.01 -4.25 5.04
C VAL A 104 -4.76 -4.53 5.87
N GLY A 105 -3.60 -4.24 5.31
CA GLY A 105 -2.32 -4.55 5.93
C GLY A 105 -1.34 -3.38 5.89
N ILE A 106 -0.41 -3.34 6.83
CA ILE A 106 0.77 -2.47 6.81
C ILE A 106 2.00 -3.38 6.67
N ASN A 107 2.65 -3.33 5.51
CA ASN A 107 3.82 -4.13 5.18
C ASN A 107 5.10 -3.32 5.42
N ILE A 108 6.03 -3.87 6.20
CA ILE A 108 7.35 -3.27 6.45
C ILE A 108 8.43 -4.22 5.92
N ASN A 109 8.97 -3.92 4.74
CA ASN A 109 9.99 -4.70 4.02
C ASN A 109 9.65 -6.18 3.78
N SER A 110 8.42 -6.62 4.00
CA SER A 110 8.00 -8.02 3.88
C SER A 110 6.56 -8.05 3.39
N ILE A 111 6.20 -9.04 2.58
CA ILE A 111 4.80 -9.24 2.18
C ILE A 111 3.93 -9.58 3.40
N VAL A 112 4.51 -10.21 4.43
CA VAL A 112 3.79 -10.47 5.68
C VAL A 112 3.57 -9.16 6.42
N SER A 113 2.31 -8.75 6.51
CA SER A 113 1.86 -7.56 7.22
C SER A 113 2.34 -7.51 8.68
N ALA A 114 2.96 -6.39 9.06
CA ALA A 114 3.37 -6.11 10.45
C ALA A 114 2.16 -5.78 11.35
N ALA A 115 1.10 -5.26 10.74
CA ALA A 115 -0.22 -5.09 11.34
C ALA A 115 -1.28 -5.30 10.26
N ASN A 116 -2.43 -5.88 10.62
CA ASN A 116 -3.54 -6.09 9.69
C ASN A 116 -4.90 -5.92 10.38
N ALA A 117 -5.93 -5.68 9.57
CA ALA A 117 -7.32 -5.66 9.98
C ALA A 117 -8.16 -6.46 8.97
N ILE A 118 -8.85 -7.49 9.46
CA ILE A 118 -9.77 -8.31 8.65
C ILE A 118 -11.02 -7.49 8.32
N LEU A 119 -11.46 -7.53 7.07
CA LEU A 119 -12.67 -6.86 6.62
C LEU A 119 -13.90 -7.76 6.80
N ALA A 120 -15.00 -7.21 7.28
CA ALA A 120 -16.25 -7.94 7.50
C ALA A 120 -16.98 -8.33 6.19
N GLY A 121 -16.59 -7.72 5.07
CA GLY A 121 -17.12 -7.99 3.74
C GLY A 121 -15.99 -7.99 2.72
N SER A 122 -16.33 -8.29 1.46
CA SER A 122 -15.32 -8.43 0.42
C SER A 122 -14.93 -7.08 -0.19
N ILE A 123 -13.62 -6.84 -0.31
CA ILE A 123 -13.05 -5.62 -0.91
C ILE A 123 -13.21 -5.58 -2.43
N LYS A 124 -13.32 -6.75 -3.06
CA LYS A 124 -13.43 -6.94 -4.51
C LYS A 124 -14.87 -6.95 -5.04
N ASN A 125 -15.78 -6.30 -4.34
CA ASN A 125 -17.21 -6.31 -4.64
C ASN A 125 -17.66 -5.23 -5.66
N GLY A 126 -16.75 -4.37 -6.13
CA GLY A 126 -17.03 -3.26 -7.05
C GLY A 126 -17.48 -1.96 -6.38
N SER A 127 -17.56 -1.92 -5.05
CA SER A 127 -17.89 -0.70 -4.30
C SER A 127 -16.72 0.29 -4.31
N ILE A 128 -17.04 1.57 -4.19
CA ILE A 128 -16.03 2.62 -4.06
C ILE A 128 -15.51 2.62 -2.63
N ALA A 129 -14.24 2.32 -2.47
CA ALA A 129 -13.51 2.44 -1.22
C ALA A 129 -12.81 3.80 -1.16
N ASN A 130 -12.75 4.39 0.03
CA ASN A 130 -11.99 5.60 0.32
C ASN A 130 -10.98 5.29 1.42
N ALA A 131 -9.71 5.57 1.16
CA ALA A 131 -8.62 5.29 2.08
C ALA A 131 -7.81 6.54 2.38
N TRP A 132 -7.59 6.80 3.67
CA TRP A 132 -6.59 7.73 4.17
C TRP A 132 -5.42 6.94 4.72
N VAL A 133 -4.22 7.26 4.26
CA VAL A 133 -2.98 6.79 4.87
C VAL A 133 -2.24 8.02 5.39
N SER A 134 -1.99 8.06 6.69
CA SER A 134 -1.35 9.19 7.35
C SER A 134 -0.17 8.72 8.19
N TYR A 135 0.89 9.51 8.20
CA TYR A 135 2.02 9.32 9.08
C TYR A 135 2.22 10.54 9.96
N ASN A 136 2.30 10.30 11.27
CA ASN A 136 2.72 11.31 12.26
C ASN A 136 4.18 11.02 12.64
N SER A 137 5.08 11.95 12.31
CA SER A 137 6.52 11.81 12.47
C SER A 137 6.98 11.89 13.93
N ILE A 138 6.22 12.61 14.77
CA ILE A 138 6.49 12.76 16.20
C ILE A 138 6.20 11.45 16.92
N THR A 139 5.00 10.90 16.72
CA THR A 139 4.58 9.64 17.35
C THR A 139 5.04 8.41 16.58
N LYS A 140 5.62 8.61 15.39
CA LYS A 140 6.04 7.56 14.44
C LYS A 140 4.89 6.62 14.06
N ASN A 141 3.68 7.15 13.97
CA ASN A 141 2.48 6.34 13.78
C ASN A 141 2.04 6.37 12.32
N LEU A 142 2.10 5.22 11.64
CA LEU A 142 1.49 5.01 10.32
C LEU A 142 0.09 4.46 10.52
N SER A 143 -0.92 5.21 10.06
CA SER A 143 -2.33 4.87 10.26
C SER A 143 -3.07 4.81 8.94
N VAL A 144 -4.04 3.91 8.88
CA VAL A 144 -4.93 3.69 7.74
C VAL A 144 -6.37 3.84 8.22
N PHE A 145 -7.16 4.60 7.48
CA PHE A 145 -8.61 4.67 7.64
C PHE A 145 -9.27 4.27 6.33
N LEU A 146 -10.06 3.20 6.35
CA LEU A 146 -10.79 2.69 5.20
C LEU A 146 -12.30 2.81 5.45
N THR A 147 -13.02 3.37 4.49
CA THR A 147 -14.48 3.46 4.52
C THR A 147 -15.09 3.30 3.13
N TYR A 148 -16.33 2.82 3.09
CA TYR A 148 -17.14 2.67 1.86
C TYR A 148 -18.31 3.66 1.84
N ALA A 149 -18.27 4.71 2.66
CA ALA A 149 -19.30 5.74 2.66
C ALA A 149 -19.23 6.59 1.38
N ASP A 150 -20.40 6.95 0.81
CA ASP A 150 -20.49 7.78 -0.40
C ASP A 150 -19.94 9.20 -0.18
N ASN A 151 -20.13 9.76 1.02
CA ASN A 151 -19.60 11.06 1.44
C ASN A 151 -18.64 10.85 2.63
N PRO A 152 -17.42 10.39 2.38
CA PRO A 152 -16.52 9.96 3.44
C PRO A 152 -15.96 11.18 4.18
N ILE A 153 -15.95 11.11 5.51
CA ILE A 153 -15.40 12.14 6.39
C ILE A 153 -14.26 11.51 7.19
N PHE A 154 -13.06 12.08 7.06
CA PHE A 154 -11.92 11.72 7.91
C PHE A 154 -11.87 12.63 9.13
N ASN A 155 -12.07 12.04 10.31
CA ASN A 155 -12.09 12.74 11.61
C ASN A 155 -10.89 12.39 12.50
N GLY A 156 -9.85 11.75 11.93
CA GLY A 156 -8.67 11.28 12.67
C GLY A 156 -8.77 9.87 13.22
N ASN A 157 -9.91 9.18 13.06
CA ASN A 157 -10.02 7.76 13.40
C ASN A 157 -9.19 6.89 12.43
N SER A 158 -8.67 5.76 12.93
CA SER A 158 -7.93 4.77 12.14
C SER A 158 -8.60 3.40 12.22
N SER A 159 -8.70 2.71 11.09
CA SER A 159 -9.06 1.30 11.01
C SER A 159 -7.89 0.39 11.43
N LEU A 160 -6.67 0.84 11.16
CA LEU A 160 -5.42 0.13 11.43
C LEU A 160 -4.30 1.13 11.71
N SER A 161 -3.38 0.80 12.60
CA SER A 161 -2.21 1.65 12.89
C SER A 161 -1.00 0.82 13.27
N TYR A 162 0.19 1.33 13.00
CA TYR A 162 1.46 0.69 13.35
C TYR A 162 2.52 1.74 13.69
N ILE A 163 3.21 1.55 14.82
CA ILE A 163 4.30 2.44 15.24
C ILE A 163 5.58 2.00 14.52
N VAL A 164 6.07 2.85 13.62
CA VAL A 164 7.22 2.57 12.77
C VAL A 164 8.04 3.83 12.53
N ASP A 165 9.34 3.74 12.79
CA ASP A 165 10.29 4.79 12.40
C ASP A 165 10.65 4.61 10.92
N LEU A 166 10.07 5.42 10.03
CA LEU A 166 10.30 5.24 8.59
C LEU A 166 11.77 5.42 8.18
N ARG A 167 12.59 6.08 9.03
CA ARG A 167 14.03 6.30 8.77
C ARG A 167 14.85 5.03 8.81
N THR A 168 14.39 3.99 9.50
CA THR A 168 15.11 2.73 9.57
C THR A 168 14.94 1.88 8.32
N PHE A 169 13.98 2.23 7.46
CA PHE A 169 13.60 1.42 6.29
C PHE A 169 13.72 2.18 4.97
N LEU A 170 13.50 3.49 4.97
CA LEU A 170 13.41 4.30 3.77
C LEU A 170 14.55 5.31 3.66
N LEU A 171 14.98 5.56 2.42
CA LEU A 171 15.97 6.59 2.09
C LEU A 171 15.34 7.99 2.15
N GLU A 172 16.18 9.01 2.02
CA GLU A 172 15.78 10.42 2.06
C GLU A 172 14.72 10.76 1.00
N TRP A 173 15.03 10.34 -0.22
CA TRP A 173 14.19 10.54 -1.37
C TRP A 173 13.47 9.24 -1.70
N VAL A 174 12.15 9.33 -1.72
CA VAL A 174 11.26 8.20 -1.99
C VAL A 174 10.32 8.54 -3.12
N ARG A 175 9.77 7.48 -3.68
CA ARG A 175 8.65 7.52 -4.59
C ARG A 175 7.46 6.91 -3.88
N VAL A 176 6.33 7.58 -4.01
CA VAL A 176 5.03 7.05 -3.60
C VAL A 176 4.20 6.72 -4.83
N GLY A 177 3.35 5.71 -4.71
CA GLY A 177 2.47 5.30 -5.80
C GLY A 177 1.62 4.10 -5.45
N PHE A 178 1.02 3.53 -6.48
CA PHE A 178 0.18 2.34 -6.37
C PHE A 178 0.78 1.16 -7.12
N SER A 179 0.58 -0.03 -6.59
CA SER A 179 0.88 -1.29 -7.28
C SER A 179 -0.27 -2.25 -7.07
N ALA A 180 -0.62 -3.00 -8.10
CA ALA A 180 -1.67 -4.00 -8.04
C ALA A 180 -1.27 -5.20 -8.88
N ALA A 181 -1.77 -6.37 -8.51
CA ALA A 181 -1.52 -7.59 -9.25
C ALA A 181 -2.74 -8.52 -9.21
N THR A 182 -2.81 -9.37 -10.23
CA THR A 182 -3.70 -10.52 -10.27
C THR A 182 -2.86 -11.79 -10.43
N GLY A 183 -3.42 -12.93 -10.02
CA GLY A 183 -2.86 -14.25 -10.27
C GLY A 183 -3.19 -14.77 -11.66
N ASP A 184 -2.50 -15.83 -12.07
CA ASP A 184 -2.56 -16.37 -13.44
C ASP A 184 -3.96 -16.89 -13.86
N GLN A 185 -4.81 -17.23 -12.89
CA GLN A 185 -6.17 -17.76 -13.10
C GLN A 185 -7.24 -16.93 -12.39
N SER A 186 -6.85 -15.81 -11.77
CA SER A 186 -7.73 -14.89 -11.06
C SER A 186 -7.81 -13.57 -11.82
N MET A 187 -9.02 -13.07 -12.03
CA MET A 187 -9.22 -11.78 -12.69
C MET A 187 -10.07 -10.85 -11.82
N GLU A 188 -9.46 -9.76 -11.41
CA GLU A 188 -10.13 -8.58 -10.86
C GLU A 188 -9.50 -7.31 -11.42
N PHE A 189 -10.28 -6.24 -11.42
CA PHE A 189 -9.82 -4.93 -11.86
C PHE A 189 -9.56 -4.04 -10.66
N HIS A 190 -8.40 -3.39 -10.65
CA HIS A 190 -8.02 -2.37 -9.66
C HIS A 190 -8.04 -1.00 -10.33
N THR A 191 -8.92 -0.11 -9.88
CA THR A 191 -9.07 1.23 -10.44
C THR A 191 -8.88 2.29 -9.37
N ILE A 192 -7.86 3.14 -9.51
CA ILE A 192 -7.74 4.37 -8.73
C ILE A 192 -8.64 5.44 -9.38
N ARG A 193 -9.59 5.99 -8.62
CA ARG A 193 -10.55 6.98 -9.11
C ARG A 193 -10.15 8.42 -8.79
N SER A 194 -9.48 8.62 -7.66
CA SER A 194 -8.92 9.91 -7.27
C SER A 194 -7.70 9.70 -6.37
N TRP A 195 -6.75 10.61 -6.42
CA TRP A 195 -5.61 10.62 -5.51
C TRP A 195 -5.18 12.04 -5.14
N SER A 196 -4.99 12.27 -3.85
CA SER A 196 -4.36 13.46 -3.29
C SER A 196 -3.30 13.04 -2.30
N PHE A 197 -2.16 13.72 -2.32
CA PHE A 197 -1.05 13.50 -1.41
C PHE A 197 -0.58 14.86 -0.89
N ASN A 198 -0.39 14.99 0.42
CA ASN A 198 0.12 16.18 1.08
C ASN A 198 1.20 15.79 2.12
N SER A 199 2.27 16.56 2.19
CA SER A 199 3.30 16.45 3.23
C SER A 199 3.68 17.82 3.75
N SER A 200 4.09 17.90 5.02
CA SER A 200 4.47 19.16 5.67
C SER A 200 5.77 19.80 5.14
N LEU A 201 6.53 19.08 4.31
CA LEU A 201 7.53 19.66 3.41
C LEU A 201 6.92 19.84 2.03
N GLU A 202 6.21 20.93 1.79
CA GLU A 202 6.07 21.37 0.40
C GLU A 202 7.34 22.12 -0.01
N ALA A 203 7.85 21.74 -1.20
CA ALA A 203 9.08 22.22 -1.81
C ALA A 203 8.97 23.67 -2.32
#